data_AF-A0AAN9HXE3-F1
#
_entry.id   AF-A0AAN9HXE3-F1
#
_cell.length_a   1.000
_cell.length_b   1.000
_cell.length_c   1.000
_cell.angle_alpha   90.00
_cell.angle_beta   90.00
_cell.angle_gamma   90.00
#
_symmetry.space_group_name_H-M   'P 1'
#
loop_
_entity.id
_entity.type
_entity.pdbx_description
1 polymer ?
#
loop_
_entity_poly.entity_id
_entity_poly.type
_entity_poly.pdbx_seq_one_letter_code
_entity_poly.pdbx_strand_id
1 'polypeptide(L)'
;MTTQMSPSLAAQVNHSLRQTLRRGMPRLEARFYISIYENDLSHDENLLTFAKLDFNMLQKLHQKEVSSMTKWWNEDLNVSIKFPFARDRIVEGCFWILGVYFEPKYSLARRIIMKVIALSSIIDDIYDAYGTIEELELFTIAIERWDNSCLDDLPVYMIICYVALLDVYEEIEQDMRKEGKAYCINYAKEQMKRLVGAYITEARWFHGNYIPTMEEYLGVATVSCGFFMLTTTSFLGMEDTTEDILKWATRDPKIVADASIICRLMDDIAGGENNHGIVGGIWVLGPVDRP
;
A
#
# COMPACT_ATOMS: atom_id res chain seq x y z
N MET A 1 -29.73 2.56 -41.99
CA MET A 1 -30.15 2.85 -40.60
C MET A 1 -28.95 2.62 -39.72
N THR A 2 -28.30 3.67 -39.23
CA THR A 2 -27.28 3.56 -38.18
C THR A 2 -28.00 3.15 -36.91
N THR A 3 -27.86 1.90 -36.48
CA THR A 3 -28.31 1.42 -35.18
C THR A 3 -27.60 2.25 -34.11
N GLN A 4 -28.30 3.25 -33.56
CA GLN A 4 -27.81 3.97 -32.39
C GLN A 4 -27.73 2.96 -31.24
N MET A 5 -26.56 2.91 -30.59
CA MET A 5 -26.36 2.10 -29.40
C MET A 5 -27.36 2.53 -28.31
N SER A 6 -27.85 1.57 -27.51
CA SER A 6 -28.64 1.92 -26.33
C SER A 6 -27.81 2.79 -25.38
N PRO A 7 -28.44 3.66 -24.56
CA PRO A 7 -27.72 4.48 -23.58
C PRO A 7 -26.85 3.67 -22.62
N SER A 8 -27.31 2.50 -22.17
CA SER A 8 -26.57 1.59 -21.30
C SER A 8 -25.31 1.02 -21.99
N LEU A 9 -25.45 0.58 -23.24
CA LEU A 9 -24.34 0.06 -24.03
C LEU A 9 -23.32 1.16 -24.36
N ALA A 10 -23.79 2.37 -24.69
CA ALA A 10 -22.92 3.52 -24.92
C ALA A 10 -22.13 3.90 -23.66
N ALA A 11 -22.78 3.90 -22.49
CA ALA A 11 -22.11 4.14 -21.22
C ALA A 11 -21.06 3.07 -20.90
N GLN A 12 -21.37 1.79 -21.13
CA GLN A 12 -20.44 0.69 -20.92
C GLN A 12 -19.21 0.77 -21.84
N VAL A 13 -19.40 1.10 -23.12
CA VAL A 13 -18.29 1.29 -24.07
C VAL A 13 -17.44 2.48 -23.68
N ASN A 14 -18.06 3.62 -23.36
CA ASN A 14 -17.33 4.82 -22.92
C ASN A 14 -16.50 4.58 -21.65
N HIS A 15 -17.04 3.84 -20.68
CA HIS A 15 -16.30 3.44 -19.49
C HIS A 15 -15.12 2.52 -19.84
N SER A 16 -15.36 1.47 -20.63
CA SER A 16 -14.34 0.49 -21.02
C SER A 16 -13.18 1.09 -21.82
N LEU A 17 -13.44 2.15 -22.61
CA LEU A 17 -12.41 2.90 -23.34
C LEU A 17 -11.49 3.70 -22.43
N ARG A 18 -11.99 4.15 -21.27
CA ARG A 18 -11.20 4.89 -20.26
C ARG A 18 -10.51 3.94 -19.29
N GLN A 19 -11.23 2.90 -18.87
CA GLN A 19 -10.81 1.95 -17.86
C GLN A 19 -11.21 0.53 -18.29
N THR A 20 -10.23 -0.27 -18.71
CA THR A 20 -10.50 -1.67 -19.06
C THR A 20 -10.84 -2.47 -17.80
N LEU A 21 -11.82 -3.39 -17.90
CA LEU A 21 -12.21 -4.26 -16.79
C LEU A 21 -11.02 -4.96 -16.11
N ARG A 22 -10.05 -5.45 -16.90
CA ARG A 22 -8.86 -6.17 -16.39
C ARG A 22 -7.90 -5.29 -15.57
N ARG A 23 -7.93 -3.98 -15.77
CA ARG A 23 -7.09 -3.01 -15.03
C ARG A 23 -7.88 -2.25 -13.96
N GLY A 24 -9.19 -2.49 -13.87
CA GLY A 24 -10.08 -1.83 -12.92
C GLY A 24 -10.12 -2.55 -11.57
N MET A 25 -10.38 -1.81 -10.50
CA MET A 25 -10.59 -2.41 -9.19
C MET A 25 -11.94 -3.14 -9.17
N PRO A 26 -12.00 -4.43 -8.78
CA PRO A 26 -13.23 -5.23 -8.86
C PRO A 26 -14.46 -4.55 -8.22
N ARG A 27 -14.28 -3.89 -7.07
CA ARG A 27 -15.37 -3.18 -6.37
C ARG A 27 -15.90 -1.96 -7.13
N LEU A 28 -15.02 -1.19 -7.77
CA LEU A 28 -15.43 -0.03 -8.57
C LEU A 28 -16.15 -0.49 -9.85
N GLU A 29 -15.60 -1.49 -10.53
CA GLU A 29 -16.18 -2.06 -11.73
C GLU A 29 -17.54 -2.70 -11.42
N ALA A 30 -17.68 -3.42 -10.30
CA ALA A 30 -18.96 -3.95 -9.84
C ALA A 30 -19.97 -2.84 -9.53
N ARG A 31 -19.56 -1.76 -8.85
CA ARG A 31 -20.44 -0.62 -8.55
C ARG A 31 -20.99 0.03 -9.82
N PHE A 32 -20.13 0.21 -10.81
CA PHE A 32 -20.48 0.77 -12.10
C PHE A 32 -21.41 -0.19 -12.86
N TYR A 33 -21.04 -1.47 -12.93
CA TYR A 33 -21.77 -2.47 -13.69
C TYR A 33 -23.17 -2.75 -13.12
N ILE A 34 -23.36 -2.72 -11.80
CA ILE A 34 -24.70 -2.82 -11.18
C ILE A 34 -25.64 -1.76 -11.76
N SER A 35 -25.17 -0.52 -11.92
CA SER A 35 -25.97 0.56 -12.52
C SER A 35 -26.18 0.39 -14.03
N ILE A 36 -25.24 -0.22 -14.75
CA ILE A 36 -25.44 -0.56 -16.17
C ILE A 36 -26.48 -1.66 -16.32
N TYR A 37 -26.36 -2.73 -15.52
CA TYR A 37 -27.22 -3.91 -15.56
C TYR A 37 -28.66 -3.57 -15.15
N GLU A 38 -28.87 -2.66 -14.20
CA GLU A 38 -30.19 -2.14 -13.84
C GLU A 38 -30.93 -1.47 -15.02
N ASN A 39 -30.19 -0.90 -15.98
CA ASN A 39 -30.76 -0.24 -17.16
C ASN A 39 -30.85 -1.17 -18.38
N ASP A 40 -30.47 -2.44 -18.26
CA ASP A 40 -30.61 -3.43 -19.32
C ASP A 40 -32.04 -3.99 -19.31
N LEU A 41 -32.77 -3.90 -20.42
CA LEU A 41 -34.15 -4.42 -20.52
C LEU A 41 -34.24 -5.95 -20.38
N SER A 42 -33.12 -6.65 -20.50
CA SER A 42 -33.01 -8.11 -20.42
C SER A 42 -32.39 -8.62 -19.11
N HIS A 43 -32.17 -7.75 -18.12
CA HIS A 43 -31.56 -8.15 -16.86
C HIS A 43 -32.43 -9.14 -16.08
N ASP A 44 -31.76 -10.04 -15.38
CA ASP A 44 -32.38 -10.90 -14.37
C ASP A 44 -32.53 -10.13 -13.04
N GLU A 45 -33.79 -9.96 -12.61
CA GLU A 45 -34.17 -9.23 -11.38
C GLU A 45 -33.61 -9.86 -10.09
N ASN A 46 -33.47 -11.19 -10.06
CA ASN A 46 -32.91 -11.87 -8.90
C ASN A 46 -31.40 -11.59 -8.81
N LEU A 47 -30.69 -11.64 -9.93
CA LEU A 47 -29.26 -11.32 -9.98
C LEU A 47 -29.00 -9.84 -9.63
N LEU A 48 -29.80 -8.91 -10.15
CA LEU A 48 -29.67 -7.49 -9.82
C LEU A 48 -29.90 -7.23 -8.32
N THR A 49 -30.97 -7.82 -7.78
CA THR A 49 -31.30 -7.73 -6.34
C THR A 49 -30.18 -8.30 -5.48
N PHE A 50 -29.68 -9.49 -5.82
CA PHE A 50 -28.57 -10.13 -5.13
C PHE A 50 -27.32 -9.24 -5.14
N ALA A 51 -26.92 -8.73 -6.31
CA ALA A 51 -25.73 -7.88 -6.45
C ALA A 51 -25.84 -6.58 -5.62
N LYS A 52 -27.01 -5.93 -5.59
CA LYS A 52 -27.25 -4.73 -4.77
C LYS A 52 -27.17 -5.03 -3.28
N LEU A 53 -27.79 -6.11 -2.82
CA LEU A 53 -27.79 -6.50 -1.41
C LEU A 53 -26.38 -6.88 -0.94
N ASP A 54 -25.68 -7.71 -1.69
CA ASP A 54 -24.30 -8.10 -1.40
C ASP A 54 -23.38 -6.87 -1.35
N PHE A 55 -23.45 -5.99 -2.36
CA PHE A 55 -22.64 -4.79 -2.42
C PHE A 55 -22.82 -3.89 -1.19
N ASN A 56 -24.07 -3.67 -0.78
CA ASN A 56 -24.41 -2.82 0.35
C ASN A 56 -24.03 -3.46 1.69
N MET A 57 -24.19 -4.78 1.82
CA MET A 57 -23.79 -5.53 3.02
C MET A 57 -22.27 -5.44 3.23
N LEU A 58 -21.48 -5.68 2.17
CA LEU A 58 -20.02 -5.54 2.24
C LEU A 58 -19.60 -4.09 2.47
N GLN A 59 -20.29 -3.12 1.87
CA GLN A 59 -20.00 -1.70 2.14
C GLN A 59 -20.19 -1.36 3.62
N LYS A 60 -21.16 -1.95 4.32
CA LYS A 60 -21.33 -1.75 5.77
C LYS A 60 -20.18 -2.35 6.58
N LEU A 61 -19.67 -3.51 6.19
CA LEU A 61 -18.46 -4.09 6.79
C LEU A 61 -17.26 -3.16 6.58
N HIS A 62 -17.01 -2.72 5.34
CA HIS A 62 -15.89 -1.84 5.00
C HIS A 62 -15.98 -0.50 5.74
N GLN A 63 -17.17 0.09 5.88
CA GLN A 63 -17.38 1.31 6.67
C GLN A 63 -16.99 1.13 8.14
N LYS A 64 -17.28 -0.04 8.72
CA LYS A 64 -16.89 -0.36 10.11
C LYS A 64 -15.37 -0.51 10.25
N GLU A 65 -14.74 -1.18 9.28
CA GLU A 65 -13.28 -1.35 9.21
C GLU A 65 -12.59 0.03 9.09
N VAL A 66 -13.02 0.87 8.15
CA VAL A 66 -12.49 2.23 7.96
C VAL A 66 -12.74 3.08 9.20
N SER A 67 -13.92 3.04 9.81
CA SER A 67 -14.20 3.80 11.05
C SER A 67 -13.26 3.41 12.19
N SER A 68 -12.97 2.11 12.34
CA SER A 68 -12.04 1.61 13.35
C SER A 68 -10.61 2.06 13.03
N MET A 69 -10.24 2.04 11.74
CA MET A 69 -8.92 2.48 11.26
C MET A 69 -8.70 3.98 11.48
N THR A 70 -9.69 4.81 11.13
CA THR A 70 -9.67 6.25 11.35
C THR A 70 -9.61 6.60 12.84
N LYS A 71 -10.33 5.84 13.69
CA LYS A 71 -10.23 6.01 15.15
C LYS A 71 -8.81 5.73 15.65
N TRP A 72 -8.23 4.59 15.26
CA TRP A 72 -6.86 4.24 15.64
C TRP A 72 -5.84 5.28 15.17
N TRP A 73 -5.99 5.79 13.95
CA TRP A 73 -5.13 6.85 13.39
C TRP A 73 -5.25 8.18 14.13
N ASN A 74 -6.48 8.65 14.36
CA ASN A 74 -6.73 9.98 14.91
C ASN A 74 -6.65 10.04 16.44
N GLU A 75 -7.08 9.00 17.14
CA GLU A 75 -7.20 9.02 18.61
C GLU A 75 -6.04 8.28 19.27
N ASP A 76 -5.77 7.04 18.84
CA ASP A 76 -4.76 6.19 19.50
C ASP A 76 -3.34 6.63 19.13
N LEU A 77 -3.05 6.78 17.83
CA LEU A 77 -1.78 7.30 17.36
C LEU A 77 -1.68 8.81 17.50
N ASN A 78 -2.80 9.53 17.33
CA ASN A 78 -2.87 10.99 17.35
C ASN A 78 -1.92 11.62 16.31
N VAL A 79 -2.03 11.13 15.06
CA VAL A 79 -1.06 11.45 13.99
C VAL A 79 -0.94 12.94 13.73
N SER A 80 -2.04 13.68 13.69
CA SER A 80 -2.01 15.13 13.41
C SER A 80 -1.15 15.93 14.41
N ILE A 81 -1.03 15.46 15.65
CA ILE A 81 -0.23 16.10 16.70
C ILE A 81 1.18 15.51 16.77
N LYS A 82 1.32 14.18 16.72
CA LYS A 82 2.62 13.52 16.90
C LYS A 82 3.48 13.51 15.63
N PHE A 83 2.85 13.57 14.45
CA PHE A 83 3.48 13.53 13.13
C PHE A 83 2.91 14.61 12.22
N PRO A 84 3.04 15.91 12.56
CA PRO A 84 2.45 17.01 11.78
C PRO A 84 3.07 17.16 10.38
N PHE A 85 4.21 16.53 10.12
CA PHE A 85 4.88 16.46 8.82
C PHE A 85 4.33 15.34 7.93
N ALA A 86 3.68 14.33 8.50
CA ALA A 86 3.22 13.18 7.75
C ALA A 86 1.95 13.50 6.96
N ARG A 87 1.83 12.91 5.77
CA ARG A 87 0.66 13.03 4.90
C ARG A 87 -0.54 12.34 5.57
N ASP A 88 -1.64 13.07 5.72
CA ASP A 88 -2.91 12.48 6.16
C ASP A 88 -3.62 11.84 4.97
N ARG A 89 -3.42 10.52 4.81
CA ARG A 89 -3.89 9.71 3.67
C ARG A 89 -4.58 8.41 4.11
N ILE A 90 -5.14 8.42 5.32
CA ILE A 90 -5.69 7.20 5.92
C ILE A 90 -6.86 6.61 5.11
N VAL A 91 -7.68 7.46 4.48
CA VAL A 91 -8.83 7.04 3.66
C VAL A 91 -8.35 6.44 2.35
N GLU A 92 -7.36 7.05 1.71
CA GLU A 92 -6.72 6.57 0.48
C GLU A 92 -6.02 5.22 0.72
N GLY A 93 -5.29 5.09 1.82
CA GLY A 93 -4.68 3.83 2.24
C GLY A 93 -5.72 2.73 2.43
N CYS A 94 -6.83 3.02 3.14
CA CYS A 94 -7.93 2.07 3.28
C CYS A 94 -8.54 1.68 1.91
N PHE A 95 -8.70 2.65 1.02
CA PHE A 95 -9.23 2.42 -0.32
C PHE A 95 -8.33 1.50 -1.16
N TRP A 96 -7.01 1.68 -1.10
CA TRP A 96 -6.05 0.79 -1.79
C TRP A 96 -6.15 -0.65 -1.28
N ILE A 97 -6.26 -0.83 0.03
CA ILE A 97 -6.37 -2.18 0.62
C ILE A 97 -7.67 -2.88 0.21
N LEU A 98 -8.77 -2.15 0.09
CA LEU A 98 -10.02 -2.71 -0.45
C LEU A 98 -9.90 -3.14 -1.92
N GLY A 99 -8.92 -2.60 -2.65
CA GLY A 99 -8.55 -3.03 -4.01
C GLY A 99 -7.81 -4.37 -4.05
N VAL A 100 -7.10 -4.75 -2.97
CA VAL A 100 -6.38 -6.02 -2.88
C VAL A 100 -7.35 -7.19 -2.69
N TYR A 101 -8.26 -7.07 -1.72
CA TYR A 101 -9.32 -8.03 -1.46
C TYR A 101 -10.49 -7.37 -0.73
N PHE A 102 -11.73 -7.66 -1.14
CA PHE A 102 -12.94 -7.01 -0.62
C PHE A 102 -13.89 -7.96 0.10
N GLU A 103 -13.69 -9.26 -0.07
CA GLU A 103 -14.53 -10.32 0.46
C GLU A 103 -14.49 -10.34 1.99
N PRO A 104 -15.58 -10.77 2.66
CA PRO A 104 -15.70 -10.63 4.11
C PRO A 104 -14.69 -11.49 4.86
N LYS A 105 -14.30 -12.66 4.31
CA LYS A 105 -13.29 -13.56 4.89
C LYS A 105 -11.91 -12.92 5.06
N TYR A 106 -11.61 -11.85 4.31
CA TYR A 106 -10.32 -11.14 4.37
C TYR A 106 -10.33 -9.94 5.33
N SER A 107 -11.30 -9.82 6.22
CA SER A 107 -11.41 -8.71 7.18
C SER A 107 -10.16 -8.58 8.07
N LEU A 108 -9.64 -9.71 8.57
CA LEU A 108 -8.40 -9.73 9.35
C LEU A 108 -7.21 -9.25 8.52
N ALA A 109 -7.02 -9.81 7.32
CA ALA A 109 -5.97 -9.42 6.39
C ALA A 109 -6.03 -7.93 6.06
N ARG A 110 -7.22 -7.36 5.85
CA ARG A 110 -7.41 -5.92 5.61
C ARG A 110 -6.97 -5.08 6.80
N ARG A 111 -7.39 -5.43 8.03
CA ARG A 111 -6.97 -4.70 9.23
C ARG A 111 -5.45 -4.67 9.38
N ILE A 112 -4.80 -5.83 9.19
CA ILE A 112 -3.34 -5.97 9.29
C ILE A 112 -2.66 -5.05 8.28
N ILE A 113 -2.96 -5.21 6.99
CA ILE A 113 -2.27 -4.45 5.94
C ILE A 113 -2.62 -2.95 5.98
N MET A 114 -3.82 -2.56 6.41
CA MET A 114 -4.19 -1.14 6.62
C MET A 114 -3.34 -0.46 7.70
N LYS A 115 -3.03 -1.16 8.80
CA LYS A 115 -2.13 -0.62 9.85
C LYS A 115 -0.69 -0.53 9.37
N VAL A 116 -0.22 -1.56 8.68
CA VAL A 116 1.16 -1.60 8.17
C VAL A 116 1.38 -0.52 7.10
N ILE A 117 0.46 -0.35 6.13
CA ILE A 117 0.59 0.71 5.11
C ILE A 117 0.52 2.12 5.70
N ALA A 118 -0.29 2.31 6.74
CA ALA A 118 -0.40 3.59 7.41
C ALA A 118 0.91 3.97 8.13
N LEU A 119 1.55 3.02 8.82
CA LEU A 119 2.84 3.25 9.46
C LEU A 119 3.98 3.37 8.44
N SER A 120 3.97 2.56 7.37
CA SER A 120 4.98 2.69 6.32
C SER A 120 4.92 4.06 5.65
N SER A 121 3.73 4.64 5.49
CA SER A 121 3.58 6.02 4.98
C SER A 121 4.18 7.07 5.90
N ILE A 122 4.07 6.92 7.23
CA ILE A 122 4.73 7.83 8.18
C ILE A 122 6.25 7.68 8.07
N ILE A 123 6.73 6.43 7.97
CA ILE A 123 8.16 6.15 7.82
C ILE A 123 8.68 6.76 6.52
N ASP A 124 7.99 6.58 5.39
CA ASP A 124 8.28 7.20 4.10
C ASP A 124 8.45 8.73 4.25
N ASP A 125 7.50 9.41 4.91
CA ASP A 125 7.58 10.86 5.17
C ASP A 125 8.75 11.27 6.07
N ILE A 126 9.15 10.40 7.01
CA ILE A 126 10.35 10.61 7.84
C ILE A 126 11.59 10.61 6.93
N TYR A 127 11.74 9.63 6.04
CA TYR A 127 12.91 9.52 5.16
C TYR A 127 12.94 10.57 4.05
N ASP A 128 11.79 10.93 3.49
CA ASP A 128 11.71 11.82 2.32
C ASP A 128 11.76 13.31 2.66
N ALA A 129 11.15 13.71 3.79
CA ALA A 129 10.80 15.11 4.01
C ALA A 129 11.15 15.67 5.40
N TYR A 130 11.52 14.84 6.37
CA TYR A 130 11.63 15.30 7.76
C TYR A 130 12.95 15.00 8.47
N GLY A 131 13.40 13.74 8.48
CA GLY A 131 14.58 13.33 9.23
C GLY A 131 15.89 13.83 8.63
N THR A 132 16.88 14.11 9.48
CA THR A 132 18.25 14.35 8.99
C THR A 132 18.93 13.02 8.67
N ILE A 133 19.92 13.02 7.77
CA ILE A 133 20.63 11.79 7.42
C ILE A 133 21.18 11.05 8.65
N GLU A 134 21.70 11.76 9.66
CA GLU A 134 22.18 11.16 10.91
C GLU A 134 21.05 10.49 11.71
N GLU A 135 19.88 11.12 11.78
CA GLU A 135 18.70 10.55 12.45
C GLU A 135 18.19 9.31 11.68
N LEU A 136 18.15 9.37 10.36
CA LEU A 136 17.69 8.28 9.49
C LEU A 136 18.60 7.04 9.60
N GLU A 137 19.91 7.21 9.73
CA GLU A 137 20.86 6.13 9.98
C GLU A 137 20.56 5.41 11.31
N LEU A 138 20.34 6.18 12.38
CA LEU A 138 19.98 5.62 13.70
C LEU A 138 18.64 4.90 13.66
N PHE A 139 17.64 5.49 12.97
CA PHE A 139 16.32 4.89 12.82
C PHE A 139 16.36 3.59 12.02
N THR A 140 17.17 3.54 10.95
CA THR A 140 17.44 2.31 10.19
C THR A 140 18.02 1.23 11.11
N ILE A 141 19.03 1.56 11.90
CA ILE A 141 19.67 0.61 12.84
C ILE A 141 18.66 0.06 13.85
N ALA A 142 17.79 0.93 14.39
CA ALA A 142 16.73 0.52 15.31
C ALA A 142 15.78 -0.50 14.64
N ILE A 143 15.31 -0.21 13.43
CA ILE A 143 14.44 -1.12 12.65
C ILE A 143 15.13 -2.44 12.32
N GLU A 144 16.41 -2.42 11.96
CA GLU A 144 17.17 -3.64 11.69
C GLU A 144 17.31 -4.54 12.92
N ARG A 145 17.53 -3.94 14.10
CA ARG A 145 17.60 -4.68 15.37
C ARG A 145 16.24 -5.19 15.83
N TRP A 146 15.18 -4.42 15.60
CA TRP A 146 13.81 -4.74 16.01
C TRP A 146 13.68 -4.96 17.54
N ASP A 147 14.40 -4.18 18.34
CA ASP A 147 14.30 -4.19 19.81
C ASP A 147 14.32 -2.76 20.40
N ASN A 148 14.14 -2.64 21.71
CA ASN A 148 14.10 -1.35 22.41
C ASN A 148 15.48 -0.80 22.78
N SER A 149 16.59 -1.46 22.38
CA SER A 149 17.94 -1.10 22.84
C SER A 149 18.46 0.24 22.30
N CYS A 150 17.88 0.72 21.20
CA CYS A 150 18.34 1.91 20.48
C CYS A 150 17.44 3.14 20.67
N LEU A 151 16.48 3.07 21.59
CA LEU A 151 15.51 4.15 21.78
C LEU A 151 16.15 5.44 22.31
N ASP A 152 17.15 5.32 23.19
CA ASP A 152 17.78 6.47 23.84
C ASP A 152 18.57 7.36 22.86
N ASP A 153 18.95 6.80 21.70
CA ASP A 153 19.70 7.51 20.65
C ASP A 153 18.77 8.19 19.62
N LEU A 154 17.46 7.94 19.67
CA LEU A 154 16.51 8.46 18.67
C LEU A 154 15.83 9.76 19.13
N PRO A 155 15.53 10.68 18.20
CA PRO A 155 14.62 11.79 18.45
C PRO A 155 13.24 11.31 18.90
N VAL A 156 12.56 12.12 19.72
CA VAL A 156 11.26 11.76 20.32
C VAL A 156 10.21 11.33 19.28
N TYR A 157 10.13 12.00 18.13
CA TYR A 157 9.15 11.64 17.10
C TYR A 157 9.43 10.27 16.47
N MET A 158 10.71 9.90 16.29
CA MET A 158 11.12 8.58 15.81
C MET A 158 10.85 7.49 16.85
N ILE A 159 11.09 7.77 18.15
CA ILE A 159 10.72 6.85 19.24
C ILE A 159 9.23 6.54 19.18
N ILE A 160 8.38 7.57 19.04
CA ILE A 160 6.92 7.39 18.97
C ILE A 160 6.55 6.53 17.75
N CYS A 161 7.13 6.82 16.57
CA CYS A 161 6.88 6.03 15.35
C CYS A 161 7.31 4.57 15.52
N TYR A 162 8.51 4.35 16.07
CA TYR A 162 9.07 3.01 16.26
C TYR A 162 8.29 2.18 17.28
N VAL A 163 7.87 2.77 18.41
CA VAL A 163 7.03 2.09 19.39
C VAL A 163 5.67 1.71 18.76
N ALA A 164 5.05 2.61 18.00
CA ALA A 164 3.82 2.30 17.28
C ALA A 164 3.99 1.15 16.27
N LEU A 165 5.15 1.08 15.60
CA LEU A 165 5.50 -0.03 14.72
C LEU A 165 5.62 -1.35 15.48
N LEU A 166 6.35 -1.37 16.60
CA LEU A 166 6.49 -2.56 17.43
C LEU A 166 5.14 -3.04 17.97
N ASP A 167 4.30 -2.13 18.46
CA ASP A 167 2.98 -2.45 18.99
C ASP A 167 2.06 -3.07 17.92
N VAL A 168 2.07 -2.54 16.69
CA VAL A 168 1.30 -3.13 15.58
C VAL A 168 1.81 -4.52 15.23
N TYR A 169 3.13 -4.73 15.16
CA TYR A 169 3.69 -6.05 14.84
C TYR A 169 3.46 -7.07 15.96
N GLU A 170 3.44 -6.65 17.22
CA GLU A 170 3.06 -7.48 18.35
C GLU A 170 1.57 -7.86 18.30
N GLU A 171 0.67 -6.92 17.97
CA GLU A 171 -0.76 -7.20 17.74
C GLU A 171 -0.94 -8.25 16.63
N ILE A 172 -0.23 -8.08 15.51
CA ILE A 172 -0.25 -9.03 14.39
C ILE A 172 0.27 -10.39 14.85
N GLU A 173 1.39 -10.46 15.58
CA GLU A 173 1.93 -11.71 16.09
C GLU A 173 0.94 -12.44 16.99
N GLN A 174 0.25 -11.71 17.88
CA GLN A 174 -0.78 -12.27 18.75
C GLN A 174 -1.97 -12.83 17.97
N ASP A 175 -2.43 -12.13 16.93
CA ASP A 175 -3.48 -12.63 16.06
C ASP A 175 -3.05 -13.89 15.29
N MET A 176 -1.84 -13.89 14.74
CA MET A 176 -1.28 -15.04 14.05
C MET A 176 -1.05 -16.23 14.99
N ARG A 177 -0.68 -15.97 16.25
CA ARG A 177 -0.50 -17.00 17.28
C ARG A 177 -1.81 -17.74 17.59
N LYS A 178 -2.95 -17.05 17.58
CA LYS A 178 -4.28 -17.67 17.76
C LYS A 178 -4.61 -18.64 16.63
N GLU A 179 -4.07 -18.42 15.44
CA GLU A 179 -4.21 -19.31 14.27
C GLU A 179 -3.09 -20.37 14.17
N GLY A 180 -2.15 -20.44 15.12
CA GLY A 180 -0.98 -21.33 15.05
C GLY A 180 0.05 -20.90 13.98
N LYS A 181 0.00 -19.64 13.54
CA LYS A 181 0.80 -19.07 12.44
C LYS A 181 1.78 -17.99 12.91
N ALA A 182 2.17 -17.98 14.19
CA ALA A 182 3.07 -16.95 14.74
C ALA A 182 4.38 -16.77 13.93
N TYR A 183 4.87 -17.83 13.28
CA TYR A 183 6.06 -17.79 12.42
C TYR A 183 5.95 -16.78 11.25
N CYS A 184 4.73 -16.46 10.80
CA CYS A 184 4.48 -15.53 9.68
C CYS A 184 5.02 -14.12 9.97
N ILE A 185 5.09 -13.72 11.24
CA ILE A 185 5.52 -12.37 11.61
C ILE A 185 6.95 -12.08 11.17
N ASN A 186 7.84 -13.08 11.19
CA ASN A 186 9.23 -12.92 10.80
C ASN A 186 9.34 -12.49 9.33
N TYR A 187 8.53 -13.05 8.45
CA TYR A 187 8.50 -12.66 7.04
C TYR A 187 8.08 -11.20 6.86
N ALA A 188 7.08 -10.72 7.62
CA ALA A 188 6.65 -9.33 7.58
C ALA A 188 7.70 -8.36 8.16
N LYS A 189 8.38 -8.74 9.26
CA LYS A 189 9.47 -7.94 9.86
C LYS A 189 10.62 -7.78 8.88
N GLU A 190 11.07 -8.86 8.26
CA GLU A 190 12.16 -8.83 7.28
C GLU A 190 11.82 -8.00 6.04
N GLN A 191 10.56 -7.99 5.57
CA GLN A 191 10.18 -7.10 4.47
C GLN A 191 10.10 -5.62 4.87
N MET A 192 9.73 -5.31 6.11
CA MET A 192 9.78 -3.92 6.61
C MET A 192 11.22 -3.42 6.73
N LYS A 193 12.12 -4.25 7.27
CA LYS A 193 13.57 -3.96 7.28
C LYS A 193 14.11 -3.70 5.88
N ARG A 194 13.78 -4.59 4.94
CA ARG A 194 14.16 -4.44 3.53
C ARG A 194 13.64 -3.12 2.92
N LEU A 195 12.40 -2.74 3.21
CA LEU A 195 11.81 -1.48 2.76
C LEU A 195 12.60 -0.28 3.31
N VAL A 196 12.85 -0.26 4.62
CA VAL A 196 13.59 0.81 5.29
C VAL A 196 15.06 0.88 4.81
N GLY A 197 15.69 -0.27 4.55
CA GLY A 197 17.00 -0.36 3.93
C GLY A 197 17.05 0.28 2.53
N ALA A 198 15.95 0.22 1.77
CA ALA A 198 15.84 0.93 0.51
C ALA A 198 15.68 2.45 0.73
N TYR A 199 14.85 2.87 1.69
CA TYR A 199 14.67 4.28 2.03
C TYR A 199 15.98 4.98 2.45
N ILE A 200 16.78 4.36 3.33
CA ILE A 200 18.07 4.95 3.71
C ILE A 200 19.03 5.03 2.52
N THR A 201 18.93 4.10 1.56
CA THR A 201 19.76 4.14 0.35
C THR A 201 19.37 5.33 -0.54
N GLU A 202 18.07 5.56 -0.73
CA GLU A 202 17.57 6.74 -1.46
C GLU A 202 17.93 8.06 -0.75
N ALA A 203 17.79 8.12 0.58
CA ALA A 203 18.18 9.28 1.37
C ALA A 203 19.69 9.58 1.24
N ARG A 204 20.54 8.56 1.29
CA ARG A 204 21.99 8.71 1.05
C ARG A 204 22.29 9.23 -0.35
N TRP A 205 21.58 8.76 -1.37
CA TRP A 205 21.73 9.29 -2.74
C TRP A 205 21.36 10.77 -2.81
N PHE A 206 20.23 11.14 -2.22
CA PHE A 206 19.76 12.52 -2.18
C PHE A 206 20.74 13.45 -1.45
N HIS A 207 21.09 13.14 -0.20
CA HIS A 207 22.00 13.96 0.61
C HIS A 207 23.44 13.97 0.08
N GLY A 208 23.87 12.89 -0.57
CA GLY A 208 25.18 12.77 -1.21
C GLY A 208 25.28 13.43 -2.59
N ASN A 209 24.18 13.97 -3.13
CA ASN A 209 24.06 14.42 -4.53
C ASN A 209 24.52 13.35 -5.54
N TYR A 210 24.29 12.08 -5.21
CA TYR A 210 24.63 10.96 -6.07
C TYR A 210 23.46 10.66 -7.00
N ILE A 211 23.74 10.59 -8.30
CA ILE A 211 22.78 10.22 -9.32
C ILE A 211 23.07 8.76 -9.69
N PRO A 212 22.20 7.80 -9.31
CA PRO A 212 22.40 6.39 -9.65
C PRO A 212 22.24 6.17 -11.16
N THR A 213 22.74 5.05 -11.67
CA THR A 213 22.31 4.55 -12.99
C THR A 213 20.86 4.04 -12.91
N MET A 214 20.18 3.90 -14.06
CA MET A 214 18.82 3.32 -14.08
C MET A 214 18.75 1.91 -13.47
N GLU A 215 19.82 1.10 -13.64
CA GLU A 215 19.89 -0.25 -13.06
C GLU A 215 20.01 -0.20 -11.54
N GLU A 216 20.91 0.64 -11.00
CA GLU A 216 21.05 0.86 -9.55
C GLU A 216 19.77 1.43 -8.96
N TYR A 217 19.19 2.45 -9.62
CA TYR A 217 17.93 3.07 -9.22
C TYR A 217 16.81 2.03 -9.13
N LEU A 218 16.52 1.28 -10.20
CA LEU A 218 15.44 0.31 -10.19
C LEU A 218 15.68 -0.82 -9.18
N GLY A 219 16.95 -1.19 -8.92
CA GLY A 219 17.30 -2.17 -7.89
C GLY A 219 16.87 -1.77 -6.48
N VAL A 220 16.87 -0.47 -6.17
CA VAL A 220 16.44 0.08 -4.87
C VAL A 220 14.98 0.52 -4.91
N ALA A 221 14.59 1.24 -5.96
CA ALA A 221 13.32 1.95 -6.02
C ALA A 221 12.12 1.01 -6.20
N THR A 222 12.34 -0.19 -6.76
CA THR A 222 11.33 -1.25 -6.77
C THR A 222 11.08 -1.85 -5.39
N VAL A 223 12.04 -1.73 -4.46
CA VAL A 223 11.87 -2.09 -3.06
C VAL A 223 11.23 -0.95 -2.27
N SER A 224 11.71 0.29 -2.45
CA SER A 224 11.19 1.48 -1.73
C SER A 224 9.73 1.80 -2.06
N CYS A 225 9.21 1.38 -3.23
CA CYS A 225 7.78 1.50 -3.53
C CYS A 225 6.86 0.64 -2.64
N GLY A 226 7.42 -0.18 -1.74
CA GLY A 226 6.69 -0.89 -0.69
C GLY A 226 5.93 -2.13 -1.15
N PHE A 227 5.91 -2.44 -2.46
CA PHE A 227 5.06 -3.49 -3.02
C PHE A 227 5.41 -4.90 -2.52
N PHE A 228 6.69 -5.21 -2.28
CA PHE A 228 7.13 -6.48 -1.69
C PHE A 228 6.65 -6.64 -0.24
N MET A 229 6.74 -5.56 0.55
CA MET A 229 6.26 -5.49 1.93
C MET A 229 4.73 -5.66 1.98
N LEU A 230 4.00 -4.93 1.13
CA LEU A 230 2.55 -5.02 1.03
C LEU A 230 2.10 -6.42 0.62
N THR A 231 2.75 -7.01 -0.39
CA THR A 231 2.44 -8.38 -0.86
C THR A 231 2.61 -9.39 0.26
N THR A 232 3.74 -9.36 0.97
CA THR A 232 4.00 -10.31 2.07
C THR A 232 3.01 -10.11 3.22
N THR A 233 2.76 -8.86 3.61
CA THR A 233 1.81 -8.51 4.67
C THR A 233 0.38 -8.93 4.32
N SER A 234 0.00 -8.86 3.04
CA SER A 234 -1.33 -9.22 2.57
C SER A 234 -1.70 -10.68 2.85
N PHE A 235 -0.70 -11.57 2.92
CA PHE A 235 -0.91 -12.99 3.22
C PHE A 235 -1.16 -13.27 4.70
N LEU A 236 -0.68 -12.45 5.63
CA LEU A 236 -0.70 -12.82 7.07
C LEU A 236 -2.12 -13.12 7.57
N GLY A 237 -3.10 -12.27 7.27
CA GLY A 237 -4.47 -12.46 7.74
C GLY A 237 -5.36 -13.35 6.87
N MET A 238 -4.79 -14.10 5.91
CA MET A 238 -5.55 -15.04 5.09
C MET A 238 -5.55 -16.43 5.72
N GLU A 239 -6.73 -17.03 5.81
CA GLU A 239 -6.94 -18.35 6.44
C GLU A 239 -6.11 -19.45 5.76
N ASP A 240 -5.99 -19.39 4.44
CA ASP A 240 -5.29 -20.34 3.57
C ASP A 240 -3.78 -20.11 3.43
N THR A 241 -3.22 -19.10 4.10
CA THR A 241 -1.77 -18.84 4.07
C THR A 241 -0.98 -19.95 4.73
N THR A 242 0.05 -20.40 4.01
CA THR A 242 1.05 -21.37 4.46
C THR A 242 2.44 -20.75 4.46
N GLU A 243 3.38 -21.39 5.14
CA GLU A 243 4.78 -20.96 5.12
C GLU A 243 5.37 -21.00 3.69
N ASP A 244 4.95 -21.95 2.86
CA ASP A 244 5.43 -22.04 1.47
C ASP A 244 4.98 -20.85 0.62
N ILE A 245 3.77 -20.32 0.86
CA ILE A 245 3.28 -19.09 0.23
C ILE A 245 4.17 -17.91 0.64
N LEU A 246 4.51 -17.80 1.93
CA LEU A 246 5.38 -16.73 2.42
C LEU A 246 6.81 -16.84 1.89
N LYS A 247 7.39 -18.05 1.86
CA LYS A 247 8.69 -18.31 1.24
C LYS A 247 8.69 -17.99 -0.25
N TRP A 248 7.60 -18.30 -0.96
CA TRP A 248 7.45 -17.93 -2.37
C TRP A 248 7.39 -16.41 -2.53
N ALA A 249 6.58 -15.71 -1.71
CA ALA A 249 6.39 -14.27 -1.78
C ALA A 249 7.69 -13.49 -1.49
N THR A 250 8.52 -13.96 -0.56
CA THR A 250 9.78 -13.30 -0.18
C THR A 250 10.99 -13.68 -1.03
N ARG A 251 10.82 -14.55 -2.04
CA ARG A 251 11.85 -14.91 -3.04
C ARG A 251 11.71 -14.11 -4.34
N ASP A 252 11.12 -12.93 -4.26
CA ASP A 252 10.92 -11.99 -5.36
C ASP A 252 10.37 -12.67 -6.63
N PRO A 253 9.19 -13.33 -6.54
CA PRO A 253 8.62 -14.01 -7.67
C PRO A 253 8.32 -12.99 -8.79
N LYS A 254 8.53 -13.40 -10.03
CA LYS A 254 8.46 -12.50 -11.21
C LYS A 254 7.19 -11.63 -11.23
N ILE A 255 6.04 -12.17 -10.83
CA ILE A 255 4.78 -11.41 -10.79
C ILE A 255 4.83 -10.22 -9.82
N VAL A 256 5.46 -10.37 -8.66
CA VAL A 256 5.62 -9.30 -7.66
C VAL A 256 6.67 -8.30 -8.14
N ALA A 257 7.78 -8.78 -8.70
CA ALA A 257 8.80 -7.91 -9.27
C ALA A 257 8.25 -7.04 -10.41
N ASP A 258 7.51 -7.63 -11.36
CA ASP A 258 6.89 -6.91 -12.47
C ASP A 258 5.83 -5.91 -11.97
N ALA A 259 5.03 -6.27 -10.96
CA ALA A 259 4.06 -5.37 -10.35
C ALA A 259 4.74 -4.20 -9.62
N SER A 260 5.87 -4.44 -8.95
CA SER A 260 6.66 -3.41 -8.27
C SER A 260 7.25 -2.42 -9.27
N ILE A 261 7.73 -2.88 -10.43
CA ILE A 261 8.19 -2.01 -11.52
C ILE A 261 7.04 -1.13 -12.03
N ILE A 262 5.85 -1.71 -12.25
CA ILE A 262 4.68 -0.92 -12.68
C ILE A 262 4.34 0.14 -11.62
N CYS A 263 4.30 -0.24 -10.33
CA CYS A 263 4.02 0.69 -9.24
C CYS A 263 5.02 1.85 -9.23
N ARG A 264 6.32 1.54 -9.25
CA ARG A 264 7.40 2.53 -9.24
C ARG A 264 7.32 3.48 -10.43
N LEU A 265 7.21 2.96 -11.65
CA LEU A 265 7.16 3.81 -12.84
C LEU A 265 5.90 4.69 -12.89
N MET A 266 4.74 4.17 -12.45
CA MET A 266 3.51 4.96 -12.38
C MET A 266 3.63 6.09 -11.34
N ASP A 267 4.25 5.80 -10.19
CA ASP A 267 4.49 6.80 -9.15
C ASP A 267 5.51 7.84 -9.60
N ASP A 268 6.57 7.45 -10.31
CA ASP A 268 7.54 8.39 -10.90
C ASP A 268 6.90 9.34 -11.91
N ILE A 269 6.03 8.82 -12.79
CA ILE A 269 5.32 9.62 -13.78
C ILE A 269 4.41 10.64 -13.10
N ALA A 270 3.70 10.24 -12.05
CA ALA A 270 2.81 11.13 -11.31
C ALA A 270 3.59 12.16 -10.45
N GLY A 271 4.72 11.77 -9.88
CA GLY A 271 5.57 12.61 -9.03
C GLY A 271 6.47 13.58 -9.81
N GLY A 272 6.83 13.24 -11.06
CA GLY A 272 7.72 14.05 -11.90
C GLY A 272 7.22 15.45 -12.23
N GLU A 273 5.92 15.72 -12.12
CA GLU A 273 5.36 17.07 -12.29
C GLU A 273 5.57 17.98 -11.05
N ASN A 274 5.90 17.40 -9.88
CA ASN A 274 6.01 18.12 -8.59
C ASN A 274 7.38 17.99 -7.89
N ASN A 275 8.28 17.11 -8.33
CA ASN A 275 9.52 16.79 -7.61
C ASN A 275 10.62 17.85 -7.74
N HIS A 276 10.54 18.94 -6.97
CA HIS A 276 11.69 19.84 -6.75
C HIS A 276 12.59 19.33 -5.62
N GLY A 277 13.20 18.15 -5.80
CA GLY A 277 14.23 17.65 -4.88
C GLY A 277 14.10 16.23 -4.36
N ILE A 278 13.50 15.28 -5.09
CA ILE A 278 13.57 13.84 -4.76
C ILE A 278 14.20 13.12 -5.95
N VAL A 279 15.08 12.14 -5.70
CA VAL A 279 15.66 11.28 -6.76
C VAL A 279 14.57 10.35 -7.30
N GLY A 280 13.71 10.88 -8.17
CA GLY A 280 12.69 10.09 -8.88
C GLY A 280 13.21 9.53 -10.21
N GLY A 281 12.57 8.48 -10.73
CA GLY A 281 13.00 7.81 -11.96
C GLY A 281 13.12 8.75 -13.17
N ILE A 282 12.35 9.84 -13.22
CA ILE A 282 12.44 10.86 -14.28
C ILE A 282 13.74 11.67 -14.22
N TRP A 283 14.32 11.88 -13.04
CA TRP A 283 15.60 12.58 -12.88
C TRP A 283 16.79 11.73 -13.31
N VAL A 284 16.69 10.40 -13.14
CA VAL A 284 17.73 9.43 -13.53
C VAL A 284 17.82 9.27 -15.05
N LEU A 285 16.73 9.55 -15.78
CA LEU A 285 16.69 9.46 -17.25
C LEU A 285 17.43 10.59 -17.97
N GLY A 286 17.90 11.63 -17.27
CA GLY A 286 18.53 12.81 -17.87
C GLY A 286 17.55 13.69 -18.67
N PRO A 287 17.99 14.85 -19.19
CA PRO A 287 17.14 15.67 -20.05
C PRO A 287 16.79 14.88 -21.31
N VAL A 288 15.49 14.65 -21.52
CA VAL A 288 14.96 14.23 -22.81
C VAL A 288 15.10 15.44 -23.73
N ASP A 289 16.04 15.39 -24.68
CA ASP A 289 16.08 16.34 -25.79
C ASP A 289 14.70 16.30 -26.47
N ARG A 290 13.90 17.34 -26.23
CA ARG A 290 12.65 17.53 -26.96
C ARG A 290 13.02 17.93 -28.40
N PRO A 291 12.47 17.29 -29.43
CA PRO A 291 12.62 17.74 -30.81
C PRO A 291 11.98 19.13 -31.04
#